data_AF-A0A0N8PUH1-F1
#
_entry.id   AF-A0A0N8PUH1-F1
#
_cell.length_a   1.000
_cell.length_b   1.000
_cell.length_c   1.000
_cell.angle_alpha   90.00
_cell.angle_beta   90.00
_cell.angle_gamma   90.00
#
_symmetry.space_group_name_H-M   'P 1'
#
loop_
_entity.id
_entity.type
_entity.pdbx_description
1 polymer ?
#
loop_
_entity_poly.entity_id
_entity_poly.type
_entity_poly.pdbx_seq_one_letter_code
_entity_poly.pdbx_strand_id
1 'polypeptide(L)'
;MAYVTSDYAGRLEAHLRSHANPELAGPMQAYMRDQFAFLGIKSPERTALVRQFLQENGVPGNGELEQAVRELWAQPEREFQYAALTLLGKRGKPADASRIELLEELITTKSWWDTV
;
A
#
# COMPACT_ATOMS: atom_id res chain seq x y z
N MET A 1 6.55 28.72 -2.20
CA MET A 1 6.84 27.71 -1.15
C MET A 1 7.05 26.40 -1.87
N ALA A 2 8.29 25.91 -1.96
CA ALA A 2 8.57 24.61 -2.52
C ALA A 2 8.14 23.56 -1.49
N TYR A 3 7.04 22.87 -1.74
CA TYR A 3 6.73 21.66 -0.99
C TYR A 3 7.82 20.65 -1.35
N VAL A 4 8.59 20.22 -0.37
CA VAL A 4 9.36 18.98 -0.51
C VAL A 4 8.30 17.91 -0.70
N THR A 5 8.08 17.47 -1.94
CA THR A 5 7.23 16.32 -2.24
C THR A 5 7.85 15.15 -1.51
N SER A 6 7.19 14.66 -0.47
CA SER A 6 7.72 13.55 0.30
C SER A 6 7.67 12.28 -0.55
N ASP A 7 8.84 11.69 -0.83
CA ASP A 7 8.97 10.39 -1.48
C ASP A 7 8.70 9.26 -0.46
N TYR A 8 7.59 9.32 0.27
CA TYR A 8 7.26 8.32 1.28
C TYR A 8 6.87 6.99 0.62
N ALA A 9 5.99 7.05 -0.38
CA ALA A 9 5.56 5.87 -1.11
C ALA A 9 6.70 5.23 -1.89
N GLY A 10 7.53 6.02 -2.58
CA GLY A 10 8.66 5.48 -3.36
C GLY A 10 9.70 4.76 -2.48
N ARG A 11 9.96 5.25 -1.27
CA ARG A 11 10.83 4.55 -0.31
C ARG A 11 10.22 3.24 0.20
N LEU A 12 8.92 3.22 0.51
CA LEU A 12 8.23 1.98 0.91
C LEU A 12 8.14 1.00 -0.28
N GLU A 13 7.92 1.51 -1.48
CA GLU A 13 7.91 0.75 -2.71
C GLU A 13 9.26 0.06 -2.92
N ALA A 14 10.35 0.82 -2.91
CA ALA A 14 11.70 0.30 -3.04
C ALA A 14 12.02 -0.75 -1.96
N HIS A 15 11.59 -0.51 -0.72
CA HIS A 15 11.76 -1.46 0.38
C HIS A 15 11.03 -2.78 0.14
N LEU A 16 9.79 -2.77 -0.36
CA LEU A 16 9.08 -4.02 -0.67
C LEU A 16 9.65 -4.70 -1.92
N ARG A 17 9.98 -3.94 -2.97
CA ARG A 17 10.58 -4.50 -4.19
C ARG A 17 11.92 -5.20 -3.92
N SER A 18 12.72 -4.73 -2.97
CA SER A 18 13.99 -5.40 -2.61
C SER A 18 13.80 -6.75 -1.92
N HIS A 19 12.58 -7.08 -1.49
CA HIS A 19 12.20 -8.36 -0.90
C HIS A 19 11.30 -9.20 -1.83
N ALA A 20 11.20 -8.84 -3.11
CA ALA A 20 10.39 -9.58 -4.07
C ALA A 20 10.89 -11.03 -4.22
N ASN A 21 9.94 -11.96 -4.32
CA ASN A 21 10.19 -13.36 -4.59
C ASN A 21 9.40 -13.82 -5.84
N PRO A 22 10.02 -13.77 -7.03
CA PRO A 22 9.37 -14.15 -8.28
C PRO A 22 8.82 -15.58 -8.31
N GLU A 23 9.42 -16.51 -7.56
CA GLU A 23 8.97 -17.91 -7.50
C GLU A 23 7.59 -18.04 -6.81
N LEU A 24 7.28 -17.14 -5.89
CA LEU A 24 6.01 -17.10 -5.17
C LEU A 24 4.95 -16.23 -5.87
N ALA A 25 5.36 -15.32 -6.76
CA ALA A 25 4.46 -14.38 -7.44
C ALA A 25 3.40 -15.09 -8.30
N GLY A 26 3.79 -16.08 -9.12
CA GLY A 26 2.88 -16.81 -10.01
C GLY A 26 1.73 -17.51 -9.28
N PRO A 27 2.00 -18.35 -8.27
CA PRO A 27 0.94 -18.98 -7.46
C PRO A 27 0.00 -17.98 -6.77
N MET A 28 0.52 -16.84 -6.29
CA MET A 28 -0.29 -15.81 -5.64
C MET A 28 -1.19 -15.06 -6.64
N GLN A 29 -0.67 -14.77 -7.84
CA GLN A 29 -1.45 -14.23 -8.94
C GLN A 29 -2.57 -15.19 -9.36
N ALA A 30 -2.28 -16.49 -9.49
CA ALA A 30 -3.27 -17.51 -9.84
C ALA A 30 -4.39 -17.61 -8.79
N TYR A 31 -4.06 -17.49 -7.50
CA TYR A 31 -5.06 -17.43 -6.42
C TYR A 31 -6.02 -16.23 -6.60
N MET A 32 -5.50 -15.10 -7.07
CA MET A 32 -6.31 -13.92 -7.43
C MET A 32 -6.90 -13.97 -8.84
N ARG A 33 -6.99 -15.16 -9.46
CA ARG A 33 -7.54 -15.35 -10.82
C ARG A 33 -6.88 -14.43 -11.86
N ASP A 34 -5.58 -14.24 -11.71
CA ASP A 34 -4.74 -13.45 -12.62
C ASP A 34 -5.19 -11.98 -12.77
N GLN A 35 -5.93 -11.44 -11.80
CA GLN A 35 -6.40 -10.05 -11.84
C GLN A 35 -5.31 -9.03 -11.46
N PHE A 36 -4.28 -9.47 -10.73
CA PHE A 36 -3.24 -8.58 -10.19
C PHE A 36 -1.86 -9.23 -10.26
N ALA A 37 -0.84 -8.42 -10.53
CA ALA A 37 0.55 -8.84 -10.36
C ALA A 37 0.88 -8.99 -8.87
N PHE A 38 1.96 -9.70 -8.56
CA PHE A 38 2.45 -9.88 -7.19
C PHE A 38 3.98 -9.77 -7.15
N LEU A 39 4.52 -9.22 -6.07
CA LEU A 39 5.94 -9.31 -5.74
C LEU A 39 6.33 -10.70 -5.22
N GLY A 40 5.36 -11.48 -4.73
CA GLY A 40 5.58 -12.80 -4.13
C GLY A 40 5.84 -12.76 -2.63
N ILE A 41 5.42 -11.69 -1.94
CA ILE A 41 5.68 -11.51 -0.50
C ILE A 41 4.48 -12.00 0.30
N LYS A 42 4.69 -13.01 1.15
CA LYS A 42 3.61 -13.59 1.96
C LYS A 42 3.14 -12.62 3.04
N SER A 43 1.88 -12.74 3.46
CA SER A 43 1.24 -11.83 4.42
C SER A 43 2.04 -11.58 5.72
N PRO A 44 2.61 -12.61 6.40
CA PRO A 44 3.40 -12.37 7.62
C PRO A 44 4.67 -11.55 7.36
N GLU A 45 5.38 -11.85 6.28
CA GLU A 45 6.60 -11.16 5.88
C GLU A 45 6.29 -9.72 5.45
N ARG A 46 5.32 -9.52 4.56
CA ARG A 46 4.85 -8.18 4.15
C ARG A 46 4.49 -7.32 5.36
N THR A 47 3.76 -7.89 6.32
CA THR A 47 3.36 -7.18 7.54
C THR A 47 4.57 -6.79 8.39
N ALA A 48 5.57 -7.67 8.50
CA ALA A 48 6.81 -7.38 9.21
C ALA A 48 7.62 -6.28 8.52
N LEU A 49 7.78 -6.34 7.20
CA LEU A 49 8.50 -5.36 6.38
C LEU A 49 7.86 -3.96 6.48
N VAL A 50 6.54 -3.87 6.28
CA VAL A 50 5.83 -2.58 6.41
C VAL A 50 5.95 -2.04 7.84
N ARG A 51 5.86 -2.90 8.86
CA ARG A 51 6.04 -2.48 10.25
C ARG A 51 7.45 -1.97 10.52
N GLN A 52 8.47 -2.67 10.03
CA GLN A 52 9.87 -2.25 10.17
C GLN A 52 10.07 -0.88 9.51
N PHE A 53 9.62 -0.73 8.26
CA PHE A 53 9.70 0.55 7.54
C PHE A 53 9.07 1.70 8.33
N LEU A 54 7.88 1.48 8.91
CA LEU A 54 7.18 2.48 9.72
C LEU A 54 7.93 2.82 11.03
N GLN A 55 8.63 1.87 11.63
CA GLN A 55 9.44 2.11 12.83
C GLN A 55 10.67 2.97 12.51
N GLU A 56 11.29 2.75 11.35
CA GLU A 56 12.48 3.47 10.90
C GLU A 56 12.16 4.86 10.36
N ASN A 57 11.02 5.02 9.66
CA ASN A 57 10.69 6.22 8.90
C ASN A 57 9.55 7.05 9.51
N GLY A 58 8.89 6.53 10.55
CA GLY A 58 7.70 7.12 11.15
C GLY A 58 6.45 6.98 10.27
N VAL A 59 5.32 7.43 10.83
CA VAL A 59 4.02 7.46 10.13
C VAL A 59 3.82 8.87 9.53
N PRO A 60 3.58 9.00 8.21
CA PRO A 60 3.48 10.29 7.53
C PRO A 60 2.30 11.10 8.06
N GLY A 61 2.33 12.42 7.92
CA GLY A 61 1.20 13.30 8.32
C GLY A 61 -0.08 13.01 7.51
N ASN A 62 -1.26 13.54 7.89
CA ASN A 62 -2.52 13.18 7.21
C ASN A 62 -2.49 13.42 5.68
N GLY A 63 -2.06 14.60 5.22
CA GLY A 63 -2.01 14.89 3.77
C GLY A 63 -1.01 14.03 3.00
N GLU A 64 0.20 13.87 3.57
CA GLU A 64 1.25 13.00 3.01
C GLU A 64 0.84 11.51 3.03
N LEU A 65 0.08 11.09 4.04
CA LEU A 65 -0.46 9.73 4.16
C LEU A 65 -1.45 9.44 3.04
N GLU A 66 -2.38 10.35 2.76
CA GLU A 66 -3.39 10.14 1.71
C GLU A 66 -2.78 10.17 0.31
N GLN A 67 -1.74 10.98 0.11
CA GLN A 67 -0.92 10.95 -1.10
C GLN A 67 -0.19 9.60 -1.22
N ALA A 68 0.53 9.17 -0.17
CA ALA A 68 1.27 7.91 -0.20
C ALA A 68 0.36 6.69 -0.40
N VAL A 69 -0.84 6.69 0.18
CA VAL A 69 -1.87 5.66 -0.04
C VAL A 69 -2.23 5.57 -1.52
N ARG A 70 -2.48 6.70 -2.20
CA ARG A 70 -2.81 6.72 -3.64
C ARG A 70 -1.66 6.24 -4.51
N GLU A 71 -0.44 6.70 -4.21
CA GLU A 71 0.77 6.31 -4.94
C GLU A 71 1.02 4.80 -4.83
N LEU A 72 0.87 4.21 -3.63
CA LEU A 72 0.93 2.76 -3.44
C LEU A 72 -0.24 2.04 -4.13
N TRP A 73 -1.45 2.58 -4.07
CA TRP A 73 -2.63 1.96 -4.70
C TRP A 73 -2.52 1.88 -6.23
N ALA A 74 -1.84 2.86 -6.83
CA ALA A 74 -1.59 2.90 -8.26
C ALA A 74 -0.68 1.76 -8.74
N GLN A 75 0.22 1.27 -7.87
CA GLN A 75 1.19 0.22 -8.23
C GLN A 75 0.51 -1.08 -8.70
N PRO A 76 1.12 -1.82 -9.65
CA PRO A 76 0.48 -2.99 -10.24
C PRO A 76 0.45 -4.20 -9.31
N GLU A 77 1.44 -4.37 -8.44
CA GLU A 77 1.54 -5.53 -7.55
C GLU A 77 0.63 -5.40 -6.31
N ARG A 78 -0.07 -6.50 -5.97
CA ARG A 78 -1.13 -6.51 -4.97
C ARG A 78 -0.65 -6.16 -3.56
N GLU A 79 0.62 -6.44 -3.27
CA GLU A 79 1.24 -6.13 -2.00
C GLU A 79 1.23 -4.64 -1.67
N PHE A 80 1.17 -3.76 -2.68
CA PHE A 80 1.12 -2.32 -2.46
C PHE A 80 -0.25 -1.83 -2.01
N GLN A 81 -1.36 -2.42 -2.48
CA GLN A 81 -2.69 -2.10 -1.93
C GLN A 81 -2.78 -2.55 -0.46
N TYR A 82 -2.21 -3.69 -0.10
CA TYR A 82 -2.15 -4.10 1.30
C TYR A 82 -1.27 -3.19 2.17
N ALA A 83 -0.15 -2.72 1.63
CA ALA A 83 0.71 -1.74 2.30
C ALA A 83 -0.04 -0.41 2.50
N ALA A 84 -0.80 0.05 1.48
CA ALA A 84 -1.65 1.23 1.55
C ALA A 84 -2.73 1.09 2.64
N LEU A 85 -3.44 -0.04 2.71
CA LEU A 85 -4.41 -0.31 3.78
C LEU A 85 -3.77 -0.34 5.17
N THR A 86 -2.57 -0.92 5.28
CA THR A 86 -1.81 -0.94 6.53
C THR A 86 -1.45 0.48 6.97
N LEU A 87 -1.03 1.33 6.04
CA LEU A 87 -0.70 2.74 6.28
C LEU A 87 -1.94 3.55 6.68
N LEU A 88 -3.04 3.36 5.96
CA LEU A 88 -4.34 3.99 6.23
C LEU A 88 -4.83 3.70 7.65
N GLY A 89 -4.62 2.48 8.14
CA GLY A 89 -4.96 2.05 9.50
C GLY A 89 -4.06 2.63 10.61
N LYS A 90 -2.95 3.31 10.29
CA LYS A 90 -2.05 3.89 11.32
C LYS A 90 -2.54 5.20 11.89
N ARG A 91 -3.38 5.94 11.16
CA ARG A 91 -4.02 7.15 11.66
C ARG A 91 -5.51 6.91 11.82
N GLY A 92 -5.94 6.86 13.07
CA GLY A 92 -7.36 6.80 13.44
C GLY A 92 -8.12 8.06 12.97
N LYS A 93 -9.45 7.90 12.83
CA LYS A 93 -10.43 8.84 12.26
C LYS A 93 -10.16 10.33 12.59
N PRO A 94 -10.26 11.19 11.57
CA PRO A 94 -11.59 11.75 11.28
C PRO A 94 -12.13 11.21 9.96
N ALA A 95 -13.41 10.85 9.95
CA ALA A 95 -14.17 10.68 8.72
C ALA A 95 -14.56 12.08 8.21
N ASP A 96 -13.55 12.89 7.87
CA ASP A 96 -13.78 14.08 7.07
C ASP A 96 -14.11 13.69 5.63
N ALA A 97 -14.64 14.64 4.86
CA ALA A 97 -15.07 14.40 3.50
C ALA A 97 -13.93 13.83 2.63
N SER A 98 -12.71 14.35 2.79
CA SER A 98 -11.53 13.87 2.06
C SER A 98 -11.22 12.39 2.33
N ARG A 99 -11.38 11.92 3.57
CA ARG A 99 -11.18 10.51 3.89
C ARG A 99 -12.27 9.63 3.29
N ILE A 100 -13.52 10.10 3.23
CA ILE A 100 -14.62 9.37 2.60
C ILE A 100 -14.37 9.26 1.09
N GLU A 101 -14.03 10.37 0.42
CA GLU A 101 -13.70 10.39 -1.00
C GLU A 101 -12.53 9.45 -1.34
N LEU A 102 -11.49 9.42 -0.50
CA LEU A 102 -10.40 8.45 -0.65
C LEU A 102 -10.91 7.01 -0.52
N LEU A 103 -11.73 6.69 0.49
CA LEU A 103 -12.24 5.34 0.66
C LEU A 103 -13.14 4.89 -0.52
N GLU A 104 -13.98 5.79 -1.04
CA GLU A 104 -14.79 5.53 -2.24
C GLU A 104 -13.91 5.24 -3.47
N GLU A 105 -12.85 6.03 -3.66
CA GLU A 105 -11.83 5.79 -4.69
C GLU A 105 -11.17 4.41 -4.53
N LEU A 106 -10.74 4.05 -3.31
CA LEU A 106 -10.09 2.76 -3.06
C LEU A 106 -11.06 1.58 -3.27
N ILE A 107 -12.31 1.69 -2.83
CA ILE A 107 -13.28 0.61 -2.99
C ILE A 107 -13.61 0.37 -4.48
N THR A 108 -13.62 1.43 -5.30
CA THR A 108 -14.02 1.38 -6.71
C THR A 108 -12.85 1.17 -7.69
N THR A 109 -11.60 1.20 -7.21
CA THR A 109 -10.40 0.97 -8.04
C THR A 109 -9.57 -0.20 -7.53
N LYS A 110 -8.99 -0.99 -8.44
CA LYS A 110 -8.28 -2.25 -8.08
C LYS A 110 -9.14 -3.15 -7.17
N SER A 111 -10.47 -3.12 -7.39
CA SER A 111 -11.47 -3.72 -6.51
C SER A 111 -11.46 -5.23 -6.57
N TRP A 112 -11.38 -5.86 -5.40
CA TRP A 112 -11.55 -7.30 -5.22
C TRP A 112 -11.85 -7.60 -3.75
N TRP A 113 -12.31 -8.81 -3.43
CA TRP A 113 -12.82 -9.17 -2.11
C TRP A 113 -11.79 -9.07 -0.97
N ASP A 114 -10.50 -9.04 -1.31
CA ASP A 114 -9.40 -8.96 -0.35
C ASP A 114 -9.09 -7.52 0.09
N THR A 115 -9.64 -6.51 -0.59
CA THR A 115 -9.45 -5.09 -0.24
C THR A 115 -10.73 -4.31 0.05
N VAL A 116 -11.90 -4.81 -0.35
CA VAL A 116 -13.23 -4.21 -0.10
C VAL A 116 -13.86 -4.84 1.13
#